data_AF-A0A7S6M6H3-F1
#
_entry.id   AF-A0A7S6M6H3-F1
#
_cell.length_a   1.000
_cell.length_b   1.000
_cell.length_c   1.000
_cell.angle_alpha   90.00
_cell.angle_beta   90.00
_cell.angle_gamma   90.00
#
_symmetry.space_group_name_H-M   'P 1'
#
loop_
_entity.id
_entity.type
_entity.pdbx_description
1 polymer ?
#
loop_
_entity_poly.entity_id
_entity_poly.type
_entity_poly.pdbx_seq_one_letter_code
_entity_poly.pdbx_strand_id
1 'polypeptide(L)'
;MTTLPPTDDTIVASATAWSSGSVGVIRLSGPHAIELVQPLCGALAHAGHPFARRARLTLDDSCSVPADVLIFPAPRSYTGQHLVEIHVCGATPLLREIASRLITLGARRALPGEFTARAYLNGKLDREQVWGVLSLIHANGAEQLRNAARTVGGARRSLFDELLNDATELLARVEAGIDFVDEEGVSFISPFELTARCSALAARTAAALRERAARDLAADRPHVALVGLPNAGKSTLFNALLGAQRAIVSPVIGTTRDVLSAPTTIAGVPIVLQDCAGLGHTPDEMEQSAHRAAERTADMADIVIWVHDHAVRWTDVERTALARIGVDRCILVLSRSDRSLESPPALVELPAAAETSPVVLSALTGEGVAELRQAIKRRLSKRARAPQNGDEPLHEFLAAIQRISALNAGESRLIDPELIALELRTACEALGCGWSREATELMLGRIFASFCIGK
;
A
#
# COMPACT_ATOMS: atom_id res chain seq x y z
N MET A 1 9.99 12.37 19.27
CA MET A 1 8.77 12.57 20.08
C MET A 1 7.80 13.41 19.26
N THR A 2 6.85 12.78 18.57
CA THR A 2 5.75 13.50 17.90
C THR A 2 4.52 13.29 18.75
N THR A 3 4.31 14.20 19.70
CA THR A 3 3.07 14.35 20.44
C THR A 3 1.97 14.78 19.47
N LEU A 4 0.71 14.43 19.77
CA LEU A 4 -0.43 14.92 19.00
C LEU A 4 -0.42 16.47 18.93
N PRO A 5 -0.85 17.05 17.81
CA PRO A 5 -0.85 18.50 17.65
C PRO A 5 -1.80 19.17 18.64
N PRO A 6 -1.44 20.34 19.19
CA PRO A 6 -2.37 21.16 19.96
C PRO A 6 -3.61 21.49 19.11
N THR A 7 -4.77 21.65 19.77
CA THR A 7 -6.06 21.89 19.10
C THR A 7 -6.65 23.27 19.42
N ASP A 8 -6.02 24.00 20.33
CA ASP A 8 -6.39 25.31 20.85
C ASP A 8 -5.92 26.48 19.96
N ASP A 9 -4.97 26.24 19.06
CA ASP A 9 -4.49 27.23 18.10
C ASP A 9 -5.21 27.13 16.73
N THR A 10 -5.01 28.13 15.88
CA THR A 10 -5.53 28.14 14.50
C THR A 10 -4.42 27.84 13.52
N ILE A 11 -4.62 26.84 12.67
CA ILE A 11 -3.65 26.42 11.66
C ILE A 11 -4.01 26.88 10.25
N VAL A 12 -3.01 27.07 9.39
CA VAL A 12 -3.14 27.40 7.98
C VAL A 12 -2.23 26.57 7.09
N ALA A 13 -2.71 26.17 5.91
CA ALA A 13 -1.93 25.56 4.84
C ALA A 13 -2.58 25.70 3.46
N SER A 14 -1.81 25.45 2.41
CA SER A 14 -2.37 25.24 1.05
C SER A 14 -2.98 23.85 0.97
N ALA A 15 -4.28 23.75 0.65
CA ALA A 15 -4.98 22.49 0.43
C ALA A 15 -4.82 21.94 -1.02
N THR A 16 -4.32 22.80 -1.92
CA THR A 16 -3.91 22.44 -3.29
C THR A 16 -2.41 22.22 -3.38
N ALA A 17 -1.98 21.44 -4.38
CA ALA A 17 -0.56 21.29 -4.69
C ALA A 17 0.07 22.65 -5.05
N TRP A 18 1.35 22.83 -4.74
CA TRP A 18 2.12 24.03 -5.07
C TRP A 18 2.55 24.04 -6.55
N SER A 19 1.57 23.98 -7.46
CA SER A 19 1.76 24.04 -8.90
C SER A 19 0.92 25.17 -9.49
N SER A 20 1.34 25.72 -10.62
CA SER A 20 0.46 26.60 -11.40
C SER A 20 -0.82 25.86 -11.77
N GLY A 21 -1.97 26.45 -11.43
CA GLY A 21 -3.28 25.87 -11.69
C GLY A 21 -4.37 26.93 -11.77
N SER A 22 -5.54 26.54 -12.28
CA SER A 22 -6.70 27.43 -12.37
C SER A 22 -7.25 27.86 -11.01
N VAL A 23 -7.05 27.03 -9.98
CA VAL A 23 -7.52 27.27 -8.61
C VAL A 23 -6.43 26.91 -7.60
N GLY A 24 -6.27 27.76 -6.59
CA GLY A 24 -5.47 27.50 -5.40
C GLY A 24 -6.33 27.71 -4.15
N VAL A 25 -6.16 26.85 -3.15
CA VAL A 25 -6.97 26.87 -1.93
C VAL A 25 -6.07 27.00 -0.71
N ILE A 26 -6.27 28.06 0.08
CA ILE A 26 -5.71 28.18 1.43
C ILE A 26 -6.77 27.80 2.44
N ARG A 27 -6.46 26.85 3.32
CA ARG A 27 -7.36 26.33 4.33
C ARG A 27 -6.88 26.73 5.73
N LEU A 28 -7.80 27.17 6.57
CA LEU A 28 -7.60 27.45 7.99
C LEU A 28 -8.51 26.58 8.85
N SER A 29 -8.05 26.15 10.03
CA SER A 29 -8.87 25.46 11.03
C SER A 29 -8.46 25.84 12.45
N GLY A 30 -9.42 26.16 13.30
CA GLY A 30 -9.19 26.50 14.71
C GLY A 30 -10.19 27.51 15.25
N PRO A 31 -10.09 27.89 16.53
CA PRO A 31 -11.07 28.78 17.17
C PRO A 31 -11.15 30.17 16.51
N HIS A 32 -10.03 30.69 16.00
CA HIS A 32 -9.94 32.03 15.42
C HIS A 32 -9.96 32.03 13.88
N ALA A 33 -10.27 30.90 13.23
CA ALA A 33 -10.18 30.77 11.77
C ALA A 33 -11.01 31.79 11.00
N ILE A 34 -12.20 32.15 11.50
CA ILE A 34 -13.08 33.15 10.86
C ILE A 34 -12.54 34.57 11.09
N GLU A 35 -12.13 34.88 12.32
CA GLU A 35 -11.64 36.20 12.73
C GLU A 35 -10.37 36.58 11.95
N LEU A 36 -9.43 35.64 11.81
CA LEU A 36 -8.16 35.87 11.12
C LEU A 36 -8.30 36.20 9.62
N VAL A 37 -9.42 35.82 9.01
CA VAL A 37 -9.67 36.05 7.58
C VAL A 37 -10.39 37.38 7.32
N GLN A 38 -11.09 37.94 8.31
CA GLN A 38 -11.83 39.19 8.17
C GLN A 38 -10.96 40.39 7.73
N PRO A 39 -9.72 40.59 8.25
CA PRO A 39 -8.86 41.69 7.79
C PRO A 39 -8.54 41.64 6.29
N LEU A 40 -8.51 40.44 5.69
CA LEU A 40 -8.16 40.27 4.28
C LEU A 40 -9.36 40.50 3.36
N CYS A 41 -10.56 40.10 3.76
CA CYS A 41 -11.74 40.06 2.89
C CYS A 41 -12.90 40.95 3.35
N GLY A 42 -12.73 41.70 4.43
CA GLY A 42 -13.79 42.46 5.10
C GLY A 42 -14.66 41.58 6.01
N ALA A 43 -15.62 42.22 6.68
CA ALA A 43 -16.48 41.57 7.67
C ALA A 43 -17.19 40.33 7.10
N LEU A 44 -17.15 39.23 7.87
CA LEU A 44 -17.80 37.97 7.55
C LEU A 44 -19.06 37.83 8.43
N ALA A 45 -20.19 37.54 7.80
CA ALA A 45 -21.42 37.25 8.54
C ALA A 45 -21.25 35.98 9.38
N HIS A 46 -21.80 35.97 10.60
CA HIS A 46 -21.85 34.77 11.41
C HIS A 46 -23.11 33.99 11.05
N ALA A 47 -22.96 32.92 10.27
CA ALA A 47 -24.02 31.94 10.04
C ALA A 47 -23.73 30.68 10.88
N GLY A 48 -24.77 30.02 11.40
CA GLY A 48 -24.65 28.73 12.11
C GLY A 48 -24.52 27.52 11.17
N HIS A 49 -24.33 27.74 9.87
CA HIS A 49 -24.24 26.72 8.84
C HIS A 49 -23.16 27.09 7.81
N PRO A 50 -22.62 26.12 7.06
CA PRO A 50 -21.63 26.42 6.03
C PRO A 50 -22.19 27.34 4.93
N PHE A 51 -21.40 28.33 4.51
CA PHE A 51 -21.78 29.26 3.45
C PHE A 51 -20.55 29.73 2.66
N ALA A 52 -20.79 30.26 1.47
CA ALA A 52 -19.75 30.82 0.60
C ALA A 52 -19.99 32.31 0.37
N ARG A 53 -18.92 33.08 0.24
CA ARG A 53 -18.97 34.51 -0.06
C ARG A 53 -17.90 34.87 -1.10
N ARG A 54 -18.32 35.55 -2.17
CA ARG A 54 -17.39 36.19 -3.08
C ARG A 54 -16.81 37.44 -2.43
N ALA A 55 -15.50 37.58 -2.45
CA ALA A 55 -14.78 38.69 -1.84
C ALA A 55 -13.64 39.17 -2.75
N ARG A 56 -13.06 40.32 -2.39
CA ARG A 56 -11.68 40.64 -2.79
C ARG A 56 -10.79 40.50 -1.59
N LEU A 57 -9.66 39.80 -1.74
CA LEU A 57 -8.62 39.73 -0.74
C LEU A 57 -7.66 40.90 -0.94
N THR A 58 -7.47 41.67 0.11
CA THR A 58 -6.51 42.77 0.15
C THR A 58 -5.13 42.19 0.48
N LEU A 59 -4.18 42.27 -0.45
CA LEU A 59 -2.81 41.79 -0.28
C LEU A 59 -1.88 42.87 0.24
N ASP A 60 -2.13 44.13 -0.13
CA ASP A 60 -1.51 45.35 0.37
C ASP A 60 -2.45 46.54 0.08
N ASP A 61 -2.06 47.77 0.44
CA ASP A 61 -2.88 48.99 0.27
C ASP A 61 -3.25 49.30 -1.19
N SER A 62 -2.56 48.68 -2.15
CA SER A 62 -2.70 48.92 -3.60
C SER A 62 -3.22 47.71 -4.39
N CYS A 63 -3.16 46.51 -3.80
CA CYS A 63 -3.37 45.26 -4.50
C CYS A 63 -4.50 44.43 -3.86
N SER A 64 -5.52 44.13 -4.66
CA SER A 64 -6.58 43.21 -4.27
C SER A 64 -6.87 42.19 -5.36
N VAL A 65 -7.16 40.95 -4.96
CA VAL A 65 -7.46 39.84 -5.88
C VAL A 65 -8.86 39.29 -5.63
N PRO A 66 -9.58 38.84 -6.66
CA PRO A 66 -10.85 38.14 -6.47
C PRO A 66 -10.63 36.80 -5.75
N ALA A 67 -11.54 36.47 -4.85
CA ALA A 67 -11.55 35.22 -4.12
C ALA A 67 -12.98 34.76 -3.80
N ASP A 68 -13.16 33.46 -3.69
CA ASP A 68 -14.36 32.87 -3.09
C ASP A 68 -13.97 32.30 -1.71
N VAL A 69 -14.64 32.74 -0.64
CA VAL A 69 -14.34 32.34 0.73
C VAL A 69 -15.45 31.43 1.23
N LEU A 70 -15.12 30.17 1.53
CA LEU A 70 -16.04 29.20 2.11
C LEU A 70 -15.80 29.13 3.61
N ILE A 71 -16.87 29.19 4.38
CA ILE A 71 -16.83 29.22 5.84
C ILE A 71 -17.64 28.05 6.36
N PHE A 72 -17.04 27.26 7.24
CA PHE A 72 -17.61 26.09 7.89
C PHE A 72 -17.58 26.31 9.40
N PRO A 73 -18.67 26.81 9.99
CA PRO A 73 -18.77 27.00 11.43
C PRO A 73 -18.68 25.67 12.19
N ALA A 74 -17.99 25.64 13.33
CA ALA A 74 -18.02 24.50 14.22
C ALA A 74 -19.47 24.17 14.66
N PRO A 75 -19.83 22.89 14.85
CA PRO A 75 -19.03 21.69 14.61
C PRO A 75 -19.16 21.14 13.18
N ARG A 76 -19.71 21.90 12.22
CA ARG A 76 -20.10 21.44 10.87
C ARG A 76 -18.97 21.65 9.86
N SER A 77 -17.80 21.13 10.18
CA SER A 77 -16.61 21.17 9.34
C SER A 77 -15.87 19.83 9.34
N TYR A 78 -14.90 19.67 8.44
CA TYR A 78 -14.04 18.50 8.36
C TYR A 78 -13.32 18.21 9.70
N THR A 79 -12.71 19.24 10.29
CA THR A 79 -11.97 19.11 11.56
C THR A 79 -12.86 19.13 12.79
N GLY A 80 -14.14 19.50 12.66
CA GLY A 80 -15.04 19.79 13.77
C GLY A 80 -14.85 21.16 14.41
N GLN A 81 -13.86 21.96 13.97
CA GLN A 81 -13.62 23.33 14.43
C GLN A 81 -14.17 24.35 13.42
N HIS A 82 -14.05 25.66 13.69
CA HIS A 82 -14.27 26.64 12.62
C HIS A 82 -13.21 26.42 11.55
N LEU A 83 -13.67 26.31 10.29
CA LEU A 83 -12.80 26.08 9.14
C LEU A 83 -13.15 27.09 8.05
N VAL A 84 -12.12 27.67 7.44
CA VAL A 84 -12.27 28.62 6.34
C VAL A 84 -11.41 28.16 5.17
N GLU A 85 -11.96 28.19 3.96
CA GLU A 85 -11.23 27.97 2.73
C GLU A 85 -11.28 29.22 1.87
N ILE A 86 -10.11 29.66 1.41
CA ILE A 86 -9.94 30.81 0.54
C ILE A 86 -9.53 30.28 -0.83
N HIS A 87 -10.45 30.40 -1.80
CA HIS A 87 -10.27 29.96 -3.18
C HIS A 87 -9.86 31.15 -4.04
N VAL A 88 -8.68 31.06 -4.64
CA VAL A 88 -8.07 32.10 -5.49
C VAL A 88 -7.50 31.47 -6.76
N CYS A 89 -6.98 32.29 -7.68
CA CYS A 89 -6.15 31.79 -8.77
C CYS A 89 -4.94 31.03 -8.20
N GLY A 90 -4.62 29.86 -8.78
CA GLY A 90 -3.55 28.96 -8.33
C GLY A 90 -2.14 29.45 -8.65
N ALA A 91 -1.84 30.73 -8.39
CA ALA A 91 -0.52 31.30 -8.52
C ALA A 91 0.28 31.09 -7.22
N THR A 92 1.39 30.35 -7.30
CA THR A 92 2.25 30.06 -6.13
C THR A 92 2.66 31.30 -5.33
N PRO A 93 3.06 32.44 -5.95
CA PRO A 93 3.37 33.66 -5.18
C PRO A 93 2.17 34.18 -4.39
N LEU A 94 0.97 34.13 -4.97
CA LEU A 94 -0.26 34.58 -4.32
C LEU A 94 -0.61 33.71 -3.11
N LEU A 95 -0.54 32.38 -3.27
CA LEU A 95 -0.80 31.44 -2.18
C LEU A 95 0.19 31.61 -1.02
N ARG A 96 1.48 31.87 -1.33
CA ARG A 96 2.51 32.15 -0.32
C ARG A 96 2.22 33.45 0.42
N GLU A 97 1.84 34.51 -0.29
CA GLU A 97 1.52 35.80 0.31
C GLU A 97 0.33 35.69 1.27
N ILE A 98 -0.76 35.07 0.84
CA ILE A 98 -1.94 34.86 1.68
C ILE A 98 -1.59 34.05 2.93
N ALA A 99 -0.86 32.93 2.75
CA ALA A 99 -0.45 32.10 3.88
C ALA A 99 0.47 32.86 4.85
N SER A 100 1.45 33.61 4.33
CA SER A 100 2.36 34.42 5.15
C SER A 100 1.60 35.46 5.97
N ARG A 101 0.64 36.15 5.35
CA ARG A 101 -0.13 37.18 6.02
C ARG A 101 -1.05 36.62 7.10
N LEU A 102 -1.68 35.47 6.86
CA LEU A 102 -2.46 34.76 7.88
C LEU A 102 -1.59 34.30 9.04
N ILE A 103 -0.34 33.90 8.77
CA ILE A 103 0.62 33.56 9.83
C ILE A 103 0.95 34.79 10.67
N THR A 104 1.22 35.95 10.03
CA THR A 104 1.45 37.21 10.75
C THR A 104 0.25 37.64 11.59
N LEU A 105 -0.97 37.33 11.15
CA LEU A 105 -2.20 37.63 11.90
C LEU A 105 -2.44 36.69 13.09
N GLY A 106 -1.67 35.59 13.23
CA GLY A 106 -1.74 34.69 14.38
C GLY A 106 -2.07 33.24 14.05
N ALA A 107 -2.21 32.86 12.77
CA ALA A 107 -2.28 31.46 12.40
C ALA A 107 -0.90 30.79 12.52
N ARG A 108 -0.86 29.53 12.95
CA ARG A 108 0.35 28.71 12.83
C ARG A 108 0.32 27.94 11.51
N ARG A 109 1.48 27.70 10.91
CA ARG A 109 1.57 26.75 9.79
C ARG A 109 1.18 25.35 10.26
N ALA A 110 0.27 24.70 9.53
CA ALA A 110 -0.13 23.32 9.82
C ALA A 110 1.03 22.33 9.63
N LEU A 111 1.09 21.31 10.49
CA LEU A 111 1.92 20.14 10.33
C LEU A 111 1.33 19.19 9.25
N PRO A 112 2.14 18.27 8.70
CA PRO A 112 1.64 17.19 7.84
C PRO A 112 0.47 16.43 8.50
N GLY A 113 -0.64 16.26 7.79
CA GLY A 113 -1.83 15.53 8.28
C GLY A 113 -2.60 16.18 9.42
N GLU A 114 -2.23 17.38 9.87
CA GLU A 114 -2.78 17.98 11.08
C GLU A 114 -4.30 18.25 11.00
N PHE A 115 -4.83 18.58 9.82
CA PHE A 115 -6.28 18.73 9.62
C PHE A 115 -7.02 17.42 9.87
N THR A 116 -6.51 16.32 9.32
CA THR A 116 -7.07 14.97 9.53
C THR A 116 -6.89 14.51 10.99
N ALA A 117 -5.76 14.88 11.63
CA ALA A 117 -5.54 14.64 13.05
C ALA A 117 -6.58 15.33 13.94
N ARG A 118 -6.88 16.60 13.68
CA ARG A 118 -7.92 17.34 14.40
C ARG A 118 -9.32 16.77 14.17
N ALA A 119 -9.61 16.30 12.96
CA ALA A 119 -10.85 15.61 12.66
C ALA A 119 -11.01 14.34 13.52
N TYR A 120 -9.96 13.54 13.66
CA TYR A 120 -9.94 12.38 14.55
C TYR A 120 -10.13 12.77 16.02
N LEU A 121 -9.37 13.76 16.51
CA LEU A 121 -9.42 14.19 17.91
C LEU A 121 -10.77 14.80 18.32
N ASN A 122 -11.47 15.43 17.37
CA ASN A 122 -12.81 15.98 17.58
C ASN A 122 -13.93 14.96 17.27
N GLY A 123 -13.60 13.68 17.09
CA GLY A 123 -14.57 12.61 16.85
C GLY A 123 -15.30 12.70 15.51
N LYS A 124 -14.76 13.43 14.53
CA LYS A 124 -15.30 13.50 13.15
C LYS A 124 -14.90 12.29 12.31
N LEU A 125 -13.73 11.74 12.58
CA LEU A 125 -13.22 10.55 11.93
C LEU A 125 -12.82 9.54 13.01
N ASP A 126 -13.08 8.26 12.75
CA ASP A 126 -12.44 7.17 13.48
C ASP A 126 -11.09 6.79 12.84
N ARG A 127 -10.38 5.86 13.48
CA ARG A 127 -9.05 5.43 13.04
C ARG A 127 -9.08 4.81 11.63
N GLU A 128 -10.10 4.02 11.30
CA GLU A 128 -10.19 3.36 10.00
C GLU A 128 -10.49 4.37 8.89
N GLN A 129 -11.32 5.36 9.19
CA GLN A 129 -11.61 6.46 8.28
C GLN A 129 -10.37 7.30 8.00
N VAL A 130 -9.52 7.55 9.00
CA VAL A 130 -8.20 8.19 8.79
C VAL A 130 -7.35 7.38 7.81
N TRP A 131 -7.26 6.06 7.98
CA TRP A 131 -6.56 5.17 7.03
C TRP A 131 -7.19 5.18 5.64
N GLY A 132 -8.52 5.22 5.56
CA GLY A 132 -9.25 5.33 4.31
C GLY A 132 -8.93 6.62 3.56
N VAL A 133 -8.86 7.76 4.25
CA VAL A 133 -8.46 9.05 3.65
C VAL A 133 -7.03 8.97 3.11
N LEU A 134 -6.07 8.42 3.87
CA LEU A 134 -4.70 8.24 3.40
C LEU A 134 -4.64 7.36 2.14
N SER A 135 -5.38 6.25 2.16
CA SER A 135 -5.45 5.29 1.05
C SER A 135 -6.07 5.92 -0.20
N LEU A 136 -7.07 6.78 -0.05
CA LEU A 136 -7.67 7.54 -1.16
C LEU A 136 -6.67 8.52 -1.79
N ILE A 137 -5.89 9.21 -0.97
CA ILE A 137 -4.90 10.20 -1.44
C ILE A 137 -3.79 9.54 -2.26
N HIS A 138 -3.37 8.33 -1.87
CA HIS A 138 -2.29 7.59 -2.52
C HIS A 138 -2.75 6.56 -3.56
N ALA A 139 -4.06 6.45 -3.82
CA ALA A 139 -4.58 5.49 -4.79
C ALA A 139 -4.07 5.80 -6.20
N ASN A 140 -3.35 4.85 -6.80
CA ASN A 140 -2.75 4.97 -8.14
C ASN A 140 -3.54 4.20 -9.22
N GLY A 141 -4.80 3.82 -8.93
CA GLY A 141 -5.66 3.10 -9.87
C GLY A 141 -7.14 3.07 -9.46
N ALA A 142 -8.02 2.81 -10.44
CA ALA A 142 -9.47 2.90 -10.28
C ALA A 142 -10.07 1.88 -9.29
N GLU A 143 -9.43 0.74 -9.08
CA GLU A 143 -9.83 -0.27 -8.08
C GLU A 143 -9.28 0.06 -6.68
N GLN A 144 -8.02 0.53 -6.57
CA GLN A 144 -7.46 1.03 -5.30
C GLN A 144 -8.31 2.18 -4.74
N LEU A 145 -8.75 3.10 -5.61
CA LEU A 145 -9.66 4.19 -5.27
C LEU A 145 -11.01 3.66 -4.76
N ARG A 146 -11.59 2.65 -5.42
CA ARG A 146 -12.88 2.04 -5.00
C ARG A 146 -12.77 1.29 -3.67
N ASN A 147 -11.67 0.60 -3.44
CA ASN A 147 -11.42 -0.10 -2.17
C ASN A 147 -11.21 0.89 -1.02
N ALA A 148 -10.36 1.91 -1.22
CA ALA A 148 -10.15 2.97 -0.24
C ALA A 148 -11.46 3.72 0.09
N ALA A 149 -12.30 3.99 -0.93
CA ALA A 149 -13.62 4.59 -0.74
C ALA A 149 -14.58 3.73 0.09
N ARG A 150 -14.51 2.39 -0.04
CA ARG A 150 -15.31 1.45 0.78
C ARG A 150 -14.81 1.36 2.22
N THR A 151 -13.50 1.50 2.45
CA THR A 151 -12.91 1.53 3.81
C THR A 151 -13.34 2.78 4.58
N VAL A 152 -13.45 3.94 3.93
CA VAL A 152 -14.07 5.15 4.52
C VAL A 152 -15.54 4.89 4.92
N GLY A 153 -16.18 3.89 4.32
CA GLY A 153 -17.55 3.44 4.60
C GLY A 153 -17.69 2.36 5.70
N GLY A 154 -16.63 1.96 6.41
CA GLY A 154 -16.74 1.21 7.68
C GLY A 154 -16.76 -0.33 7.62
N ALA A 155 -16.39 -0.96 6.50
CA ALA A 155 -16.39 -2.44 6.37
C ALA A 155 -15.22 -3.15 7.09
N ARG A 156 -14.24 -2.43 7.61
CA ARG A 156 -13.01 -2.97 8.21
C ARG A 156 -13.12 -3.22 9.73
N ARG A 157 -14.12 -2.60 10.36
CA ARG A 157 -14.38 -2.55 11.80
C ARG A 157 -14.63 -3.91 12.47
N SER A 158 -15.33 -4.84 11.83
CA SER A 158 -15.75 -6.08 12.51
C SER A 158 -14.58 -7.00 12.87
N LEU A 159 -13.60 -7.20 11.98
CA LEU A 159 -12.51 -8.12 12.23
C LEU A 159 -11.55 -7.62 13.31
N PHE A 160 -11.18 -6.33 13.28
CA PHE A 160 -10.29 -5.75 14.30
C PHE A 160 -10.96 -5.76 15.67
N ASP A 161 -12.23 -5.38 15.74
CA ASP A 161 -12.99 -5.37 17.00
C ASP A 161 -13.15 -6.80 17.55
N GLU A 162 -13.43 -7.78 16.70
CA GLU A 162 -13.52 -9.19 17.11
C GLU A 162 -12.18 -9.74 17.62
N LEU A 163 -11.08 -9.56 16.88
CA LEU A 163 -9.76 -10.05 17.30
C LEU A 163 -9.28 -9.37 18.58
N LEU A 164 -9.55 -8.08 18.73
CA LEU A 164 -9.18 -7.31 19.91
C LEU A 164 -9.99 -7.72 21.14
N ASN A 165 -11.30 -7.91 20.99
CA ASN A 165 -12.16 -8.37 22.09
C ASN A 165 -11.70 -9.74 22.61
N ASP A 166 -11.47 -10.69 21.70
CA ASP A 166 -11.03 -12.04 22.07
C ASP A 166 -9.64 -12.04 22.74
N ALA A 167 -8.70 -11.23 22.24
CA ALA A 167 -7.37 -11.11 22.82
C ALA A 167 -7.39 -10.41 24.19
N THR A 168 -8.26 -9.43 24.38
CA THR A 168 -8.44 -8.70 25.63
C THR A 168 -9.12 -9.56 26.70
N GLU A 169 -10.14 -10.34 26.32
CA GLU A 169 -10.75 -11.34 27.20
C GLU A 169 -9.71 -12.36 27.67
N LEU A 170 -8.85 -12.82 26.75
CA LEU A 170 -7.78 -13.76 27.06
C LEU A 170 -6.74 -13.16 28.02
N LEU A 171 -6.33 -11.91 27.77
CA LEU A 171 -5.40 -11.17 28.64
C LEU A 171 -5.98 -11.02 30.06
N ALA A 172 -7.24 -10.60 30.19
CA ALA A 172 -7.89 -10.42 31.48
C ALA A 172 -7.91 -11.72 32.31
N ARG A 173 -8.11 -12.88 31.67
CA ARG A 173 -8.06 -14.18 32.34
C ARG A 173 -6.65 -14.59 32.78
N VAL A 174 -5.64 -14.25 31.98
CA VAL A 174 -4.24 -14.51 32.34
C VAL A 174 -3.80 -13.59 33.49
N GLU A 175 -4.12 -12.29 33.44
CA GLU A 175 -3.80 -11.33 34.49
C GLU A 175 -4.52 -11.65 35.81
N ALA A 176 -5.80 -12.04 35.75
CA ALA A 176 -6.51 -12.52 36.95
C ALA A 176 -5.82 -13.75 37.58
N GLY A 177 -5.21 -14.61 36.75
CA GLY A 177 -4.42 -15.74 37.23
C GLY A 177 -3.05 -15.38 37.82
N ILE A 178 -2.54 -14.16 37.56
CA ILE A 178 -1.30 -13.64 38.16
C ILE A 178 -1.61 -12.92 39.47
N ASP A 179 -2.63 -12.05 39.46
CA ASP A 179 -2.93 -11.15 40.58
C ASP A 179 -3.63 -11.85 41.75
N PHE A 180 -4.35 -12.95 41.49
CA PHE A 180 -5.24 -13.60 42.47
C PHE A 180 -4.95 -15.09 42.68
N VAL A 181 -3.67 -15.50 42.63
CA VAL A 181 -3.23 -16.89 42.80
C VAL A 181 -3.73 -17.54 44.11
N ASP A 182 -3.95 -16.74 45.16
CA ASP A 182 -4.33 -17.20 46.50
C ASP A 182 -5.82 -16.97 46.87
N GLU A 183 -6.67 -16.46 45.95
CA GLU A 183 -8.09 -16.22 46.24
C GLU A 183 -9.02 -17.38 45.82
N GLU A 184 -9.84 -17.86 46.76
CA GLU A 184 -10.85 -18.89 46.49
C GLU A 184 -11.94 -18.35 45.55
N GLY A 185 -12.12 -19.01 44.39
CA GLY A 185 -13.20 -18.71 43.43
C GLY A 185 -12.75 -18.07 42.11
N VAL A 186 -11.46 -17.80 41.93
CA VAL A 186 -10.92 -17.30 40.65
C VAL A 186 -10.63 -18.46 39.70
N SER A 187 -11.29 -18.46 38.53
CA SER A 187 -11.13 -19.49 37.51
C SER A 187 -9.91 -19.21 36.63
N PHE A 188 -8.82 -19.93 36.86
CA PHE A 188 -7.63 -19.92 36.01
C PHE A 188 -7.94 -20.44 34.60
N ILE A 189 -7.42 -19.79 33.56
CA ILE A 189 -7.43 -20.36 32.22
C ILE A 189 -6.48 -21.55 32.17
N SER A 190 -6.96 -22.71 31.73
CA SER A 190 -6.09 -23.88 31.58
C SER A 190 -5.08 -23.68 30.44
N PRO A 191 -3.86 -24.25 30.51
CA PRO A 191 -2.90 -24.22 29.42
C PRO A 191 -3.45 -24.74 28.08
N PHE A 192 -4.35 -25.74 28.17
CA PHE A 192 -5.04 -26.29 27.01
C PHE A 192 -6.00 -25.28 26.37
N GLU A 193 -6.82 -24.60 27.19
CA GLU A 193 -7.74 -23.57 26.69
C GLU A 193 -6.98 -22.37 26.11
N LEU A 194 -5.92 -21.91 26.78
CA LEU A 194 -5.05 -20.84 26.28
C LEU A 194 -4.50 -21.18 24.88
N THR A 195 -3.96 -22.39 24.71
CA THR A 195 -3.42 -22.86 23.43
C THR A 195 -4.49 -22.88 22.34
N ALA A 196 -5.67 -23.40 22.66
CA ALA A 196 -6.77 -23.49 21.72
C ALA A 196 -7.22 -22.10 21.26
N ARG A 197 -7.36 -21.14 22.19
CA ARG A 197 -7.75 -19.76 21.87
C ARG A 197 -6.68 -19.02 21.06
N CYS A 198 -5.40 -19.11 21.44
CA CYS A 198 -4.30 -18.54 20.65
C CYS A 198 -4.24 -19.14 19.24
N SER A 199 -4.42 -20.46 19.10
CA SER A 199 -4.43 -21.12 17.79
C SER A 199 -5.60 -20.64 16.92
N ALA A 200 -6.79 -20.43 17.51
CA ALA A 200 -7.94 -19.89 16.81
C ALA A 200 -7.71 -18.44 16.34
N LEU A 201 -7.14 -17.59 17.20
CA LEU A 201 -6.76 -16.21 16.85
C LEU A 201 -5.73 -16.16 15.72
N ALA A 202 -4.68 -16.99 15.79
CA ALA A 202 -3.68 -17.09 14.75
C ALA A 202 -4.28 -17.57 13.41
N ALA A 203 -5.15 -18.57 13.45
CA ALA A 203 -5.80 -19.12 12.26
C ALA A 203 -6.70 -18.08 11.57
N ARG A 204 -7.52 -17.36 12.33
CA ARG A 204 -8.40 -16.29 11.82
C ARG A 204 -7.60 -15.14 11.21
N THR A 205 -6.57 -14.68 11.91
CA THR A 205 -5.70 -13.60 11.44
C THR A 205 -4.97 -14.00 10.15
N ALA A 206 -4.42 -15.21 10.10
CA ALA A 206 -3.77 -15.73 8.90
C ALA A 206 -4.75 -15.92 7.73
N ALA A 207 -6.00 -16.30 7.99
CA ALA A 207 -7.03 -16.40 6.96
C ALA A 207 -7.37 -15.02 6.38
N ALA A 208 -7.56 -14.00 7.22
CA ALA A 208 -7.84 -12.64 6.80
C ALA A 208 -6.70 -12.05 5.95
N LEU A 209 -5.45 -12.23 6.37
CA LEU A 209 -4.27 -11.81 5.61
C LEU A 209 -4.21 -12.50 4.24
N ARG A 210 -4.48 -13.82 4.18
CA ARG A 210 -4.51 -14.57 2.90
C ARG A 210 -5.63 -14.11 1.97
N GLU A 211 -6.83 -13.90 2.52
CA GLU A 211 -7.98 -13.46 1.73
C GLU A 211 -7.74 -12.07 1.15
N ARG A 212 -7.14 -11.16 1.93
CA ARG A 212 -6.74 -9.83 1.46
C ARG A 212 -5.66 -9.92 0.38
N ALA A 213 -4.59 -10.66 0.63
CA ALA A 213 -3.55 -10.91 -0.36
C ALA A 213 -4.11 -11.46 -1.68
N ALA A 214 -5.09 -12.36 -1.62
CA ALA A 214 -5.77 -12.89 -2.80
C ALA A 214 -6.64 -11.83 -3.52
N ARG A 215 -7.37 -10.98 -2.76
CA ARG A 215 -8.15 -9.87 -3.31
C ARG A 215 -7.27 -8.82 -3.99
N ASP A 216 -6.17 -8.44 -3.35
CA ASP A 216 -5.22 -7.46 -3.88
C ASP A 216 -4.56 -7.98 -5.16
N LEU A 217 -4.13 -9.25 -5.15
CA LEU A 217 -3.61 -9.92 -6.34
C LEU A 217 -4.64 -9.98 -7.48
N ALA A 218 -5.92 -10.18 -7.16
CA ALA A 218 -7.00 -10.17 -8.15
C ALA A 218 -7.31 -8.76 -8.70
N ALA A 219 -7.13 -7.72 -7.88
CA ALA A 219 -7.44 -6.34 -8.23
C ALA A 219 -6.32 -5.65 -9.03
N ASP A 220 -5.06 -5.88 -8.65
CA ASP A 220 -3.90 -5.17 -9.22
C ASP A 220 -3.42 -5.80 -10.55
N ARG A 221 -3.76 -7.07 -10.79
CA ARG A 221 -3.35 -7.88 -11.97
C ARG A 221 -1.83 -7.76 -12.24
N PRO A 222 -1.00 -8.54 -11.54
CA PRO A 222 0.44 -8.42 -11.66
C PRO A 222 0.93 -8.58 -13.11
N HIS A 223 1.93 -7.78 -13.46
CA HIS A 223 2.58 -7.75 -14.75
C HIS A 223 3.63 -8.85 -14.83
N VAL A 224 3.47 -9.76 -15.80
CA VAL A 224 4.40 -10.85 -16.07
C VAL A 224 5.03 -10.62 -17.43
N ALA A 225 6.33 -10.34 -17.47
CA ALA A 225 7.04 -10.02 -18.71
C ALA A 225 7.85 -11.21 -19.22
N LEU A 226 7.74 -11.50 -20.52
CA LEU A 226 8.61 -12.42 -21.25
C LEU A 226 9.82 -11.63 -21.78
N VAL A 227 11.01 -12.03 -21.35
CA VAL A 227 12.28 -11.36 -21.67
C VAL A 227 13.28 -12.39 -22.16
N GLY A 228 14.15 -12.01 -23.10
CA GLY A 228 15.16 -12.90 -23.67
C GLY A 228 15.57 -12.46 -25.07
N LEU A 229 16.59 -13.10 -25.63
CA LEU A 229 17.12 -12.79 -26.96
C LEU A 229 16.06 -12.94 -28.07
N PRO A 230 16.24 -12.29 -29.24
CA PRO A 230 15.41 -12.49 -30.41
C PRO A 230 15.35 -13.96 -30.77
N ASN A 231 14.21 -14.41 -31.28
CA ASN A 231 13.99 -15.79 -31.66
C ASN A 231 14.16 -16.82 -30.51
N ALA A 232 14.23 -16.41 -29.24
CA ALA A 232 14.24 -17.35 -28.10
C ALA A 232 12.88 -18.02 -27.83
N GLY A 233 11.86 -17.83 -28.69
CA GLY A 233 10.55 -18.47 -28.52
C GLY A 233 9.55 -17.72 -27.62
N LYS A 234 9.84 -16.47 -27.23
CA LYS A 234 8.94 -15.63 -26.41
C LYS A 234 7.52 -15.52 -26.96
N SER A 235 7.36 -15.11 -28.22
CA SER A 235 6.01 -14.93 -28.81
C SER A 235 5.25 -16.25 -28.98
N THR A 236 5.95 -17.37 -29.19
CA THR A 236 5.33 -18.71 -29.17
C THR A 236 4.84 -19.05 -27.75
N LEU A 237 5.65 -18.77 -26.74
CA LEU A 237 5.29 -18.98 -25.33
C LEU A 237 4.17 -18.03 -24.87
N PHE A 238 4.18 -16.78 -25.32
CA PHE A 238 3.12 -15.80 -25.08
C PHE A 238 1.76 -16.34 -25.53
N ASN A 239 1.70 -16.83 -26.77
CA ASN A 239 0.48 -17.42 -27.33
C ASN A 239 0.09 -18.72 -26.60
N ALA A 240 1.05 -19.58 -26.25
CA ALA A 240 0.78 -20.80 -25.49
C ALA A 240 0.22 -20.50 -24.08
N LEU A 241 0.68 -19.42 -23.44
CA LEU A 241 0.19 -18.98 -22.13
C LEU A 241 -1.20 -18.34 -22.21
N LEU A 242 -1.53 -17.64 -23.30
CA LEU A 242 -2.86 -17.08 -23.55
C LEU A 242 -3.92 -18.16 -23.85
N GLY A 243 -3.53 -19.30 -24.41
CA GLY A 243 -4.46 -20.37 -24.79
C GLY A 243 -5.41 -19.96 -25.93
N ALA A 244 -6.53 -20.68 -26.08
CA ALA A 244 -7.49 -20.47 -27.18
C ALA A 244 -8.39 -19.24 -27.02
N GLN A 245 -8.44 -18.61 -25.84
CA GLN A 245 -9.22 -17.40 -25.59
C GLN A 245 -8.36 -16.17 -25.89
N ARG A 246 -8.49 -15.65 -27.11
CA ARG A 246 -7.88 -14.39 -27.53
C ARG A 246 -8.51 -13.23 -26.76
N ALA A 247 -7.91 -12.84 -25.64
CA ALA A 247 -8.18 -11.54 -25.04
C ALA A 247 -7.66 -10.43 -25.97
N ILE A 248 -8.45 -9.38 -26.13
CA ILE A 248 -8.17 -8.25 -27.04
C ILE A 248 -6.78 -7.68 -26.69
N VAL A 249 -5.86 -7.75 -27.67
CA VAL A 249 -4.51 -7.18 -27.57
C VAL A 249 -4.67 -5.66 -27.60
N SER A 250 -4.25 -4.97 -26.54
CA SER A 250 -4.26 -3.51 -26.48
C SER A 250 -2.84 -3.00 -26.21
N PRO A 251 -2.41 -1.91 -26.87
CA PRO A 251 -1.28 -1.15 -26.36
C PRO A 251 -1.61 -0.63 -24.95
N VAL A 252 -0.64 -0.64 -24.04
CA VAL A 252 -0.76 0.03 -22.74
C VAL A 252 -0.49 1.53 -22.95
N ILE A 253 -1.34 2.39 -22.36
CA ILE A 253 -1.16 3.85 -22.46
C ILE A 253 0.15 4.22 -21.75
N GLY A 254 1.14 4.72 -22.51
CA GLY A 254 2.44 5.15 -21.98
C GLY A 254 3.63 4.25 -22.31
N THR A 255 3.44 3.11 -22.99
CA THR A 255 4.56 2.29 -23.49
C THR A 255 4.87 2.62 -24.95
N THR A 256 6.14 2.50 -25.38
CA THR A 256 6.50 2.54 -26.81
C THR A 256 5.77 1.42 -27.56
N ARG A 257 5.63 1.54 -28.90
CA ARG A 257 4.84 0.66 -29.79
C ARG A 257 5.25 -0.84 -29.79
N ASP A 258 6.16 -1.27 -28.92
CA ASP A 258 6.97 -2.50 -29.05
C ASP A 258 6.68 -3.57 -27.99
N VAL A 259 5.68 -3.38 -27.11
CA VAL A 259 5.29 -4.36 -26.07
C VAL A 259 3.85 -4.83 -26.29
N LEU A 260 3.69 -6.12 -26.63
CA LEU A 260 2.36 -6.74 -26.69
C LEU A 260 1.91 -7.08 -25.28
N SER A 261 0.73 -6.61 -24.89
CA SER A 261 0.15 -6.88 -23.56
C SER A 261 -1.23 -7.49 -23.70
N ALA A 262 -1.49 -8.55 -22.93
CA ALA A 262 -2.79 -9.22 -22.91
C ALA A 262 -3.17 -9.65 -21.49
N PRO A 263 -4.37 -9.29 -20.99
CA PRO A 263 -4.87 -9.81 -19.73
C PRO A 263 -5.18 -11.29 -19.89
N THR A 264 -4.76 -12.11 -18.93
CA THR A 264 -5.03 -13.55 -18.93
C THR A 264 -5.12 -14.09 -17.50
N THR A 265 -5.56 -15.34 -17.36
CA THR A 265 -5.62 -16.03 -16.07
C THR A 265 -4.65 -17.20 -16.09
N ILE A 266 -3.67 -17.18 -15.20
CA ILE A 266 -2.71 -18.28 -15.01
C ILE A 266 -3.01 -18.99 -13.69
N ALA A 267 -3.39 -20.26 -13.77
CA ALA A 267 -3.66 -21.13 -12.62
C ALA A 267 -4.64 -20.52 -11.58
N GLY A 268 -5.63 -19.77 -12.08
CA GLY A 268 -6.66 -19.07 -11.29
C GLY A 268 -6.32 -17.64 -10.89
N VAL A 269 -5.13 -17.12 -11.24
CA VAL A 269 -4.69 -15.76 -10.92
C VAL A 269 -4.80 -14.86 -12.16
N PRO A 270 -5.56 -13.76 -12.14
CA PRO A 270 -5.61 -12.81 -13.23
C PRO A 270 -4.31 -11.99 -13.29
N ILE A 271 -3.69 -11.91 -14.45
CA ILE A 271 -2.41 -11.23 -14.68
C ILE A 271 -2.46 -10.39 -15.96
N VAL A 272 -1.48 -9.52 -16.14
CA VAL A 272 -1.17 -8.92 -17.45
C VAL A 272 0.09 -9.56 -17.98
N LEU A 273 -0.04 -10.36 -19.05
CA LEU A 273 1.12 -10.98 -19.72
C LEU A 273 1.67 -9.99 -20.75
N GLN A 274 2.98 -9.78 -20.75
CA GLN A 274 3.67 -8.86 -21.64
C GLN A 274 4.75 -9.59 -22.44
N ASP A 275 4.76 -9.44 -23.76
CA ASP A 275 5.85 -9.88 -24.64
C ASP A 275 6.66 -8.66 -25.07
N CYS A 276 7.92 -8.60 -24.63
CA CYS A 276 8.85 -7.60 -25.12
C CYS A 276 9.37 -8.08 -26.46
N ALA A 277 9.22 -7.26 -27.52
CA ALA A 277 9.93 -7.52 -28.77
C ALA A 277 11.40 -7.82 -28.45
N GLY A 278 11.92 -8.92 -28.98
CA GLY A 278 13.21 -9.46 -28.57
C GLY A 278 14.34 -8.45 -28.70
N LEU A 279 15.40 -8.66 -27.91
CA LEU A 279 16.63 -7.86 -27.90
C LEU A 279 17.34 -7.88 -29.28
N GLY A 280 16.85 -7.13 -30.27
CA GLY A 280 17.54 -6.84 -31.53
C GLY A 280 16.87 -7.39 -32.80
N HIS A 281 16.75 -6.53 -33.82
CA HIS A 281 16.87 -6.88 -35.24
C HIS A 281 17.57 -5.69 -35.95
N THR A 282 18.73 -5.98 -36.54
CA THR A 282 19.53 -5.20 -37.52
C THR A 282 20.22 -3.88 -37.08
N PRO A 283 21.40 -3.57 -37.70
CA PRO A 283 22.45 -2.75 -37.10
C PRO A 283 22.26 -1.28 -37.45
N ASP A 284 21.50 -0.56 -36.62
CA ASP A 284 21.73 0.82 -36.20
C ASP A 284 20.44 1.38 -35.59
N GLU A 285 20.59 2.05 -34.45
CA GLU A 285 19.58 2.79 -33.66
C GLU A 285 18.39 2.01 -33.05
N MET A 286 17.77 1.03 -33.74
CA MET A 286 16.64 0.23 -33.22
C MET A 286 17.03 -0.75 -32.09
N GLU A 287 18.31 -1.13 -32.03
CA GLU A 287 18.83 -2.08 -31.05
C GLU A 287 18.82 -1.51 -29.62
N GLN A 288 19.15 -0.23 -29.47
CA GLN A 288 19.15 0.42 -28.17
C GLN A 288 17.72 0.67 -27.67
N SER A 289 16.76 0.99 -28.55
CA SER A 289 15.36 1.18 -28.14
C SER A 289 14.70 -0.12 -27.71
N ALA A 290 14.96 -1.23 -28.43
CA ALA A 290 14.47 -2.56 -28.06
C ALA A 290 15.11 -3.07 -26.76
N HIS A 291 16.41 -2.85 -26.58
CA HIS A 291 17.10 -3.18 -25.32
C HIS A 291 16.55 -2.38 -24.14
N ARG A 292 16.44 -1.06 -24.29
CA ARG A 292 15.86 -0.19 -23.25
C ARG A 292 14.39 -0.52 -22.96
N ALA A 293 13.61 -0.94 -23.96
CA ALA A 293 12.21 -1.34 -23.78
C ALA A 293 12.09 -2.66 -23.00
N ALA A 294 12.95 -3.65 -23.31
CA ALA A 294 13.03 -4.89 -22.56
C ALA A 294 13.52 -4.68 -21.13
N GLU A 295 14.54 -3.83 -20.92
CA GLU A 295 15.02 -3.44 -19.58
C GLU A 295 13.92 -2.73 -18.79
N ARG A 296 13.26 -1.71 -19.37
CA ARG A 296 12.17 -1.00 -18.69
C ARG A 296 10.99 -1.91 -18.37
N THR A 297 10.65 -2.83 -19.26
CA THR A 297 9.54 -3.76 -19.00
C THR A 297 9.94 -4.77 -17.93
N ALA A 298 11.19 -5.24 -17.91
CA ALA A 298 11.70 -6.07 -16.83
C ALA A 298 11.72 -5.33 -15.47
N ASP A 299 12.07 -4.03 -15.46
CA ASP A 299 12.10 -3.19 -14.27
C ASP A 299 10.69 -2.97 -13.69
N MET A 300 9.70 -2.79 -14.57
CA MET A 300 8.30 -2.54 -14.21
C MET A 300 7.50 -3.84 -13.97
N ALA A 301 8.01 -5.00 -14.38
CA ALA A 301 7.31 -6.26 -14.23
C ALA A 301 7.41 -6.81 -12.81
N ASP A 302 6.32 -7.42 -12.36
CA ASP A 302 6.23 -8.09 -11.07
C ASP A 302 6.94 -9.44 -11.08
N ILE A 303 6.90 -10.11 -12.23
CA ILE A 303 7.65 -11.34 -12.53
C ILE A 303 8.25 -11.19 -13.92
N VAL A 304 9.52 -11.57 -14.04
CA VAL A 304 10.21 -11.71 -15.32
C VAL A 304 10.39 -13.19 -15.62
N ILE A 305 9.88 -13.62 -16.78
CA ILE A 305 10.14 -14.95 -17.34
C ILE A 305 11.27 -14.78 -18.35
N TRP A 306 12.46 -15.24 -17.98
CA TRP A 306 13.60 -15.26 -18.89
C TRP A 306 13.50 -16.47 -19.81
N VAL A 307 13.36 -16.24 -21.11
CA VAL A 307 13.22 -17.29 -22.11
C VAL A 307 14.53 -17.44 -22.87
N HIS A 308 15.14 -18.61 -22.76
CA HIS A 308 16.34 -19.03 -23.47
C HIS A 308 16.00 -20.20 -24.41
N ASP A 309 16.65 -20.29 -25.57
CA ASP A 309 16.49 -21.46 -26.48
C ASP A 309 17.39 -22.59 -25.98
N HIS A 310 16.81 -23.75 -25.65
CA HIS A 310 17.52 -24.91 -25.11
C HIS A 310 18.67 -25.41 -26.03
N ALA A 311 18.59 -25.14 -27.33
CA ALA A 311 19.59 -25.55 -28.31
C ALA A 311 20.77 -24.57 -28.48
N VAL A 312 20.71 -23.38 -27.87
CA VAL A 312 21.65 -22.28 -28.11
C VAL A 312 22.63 -22.17 -26.94
N ARG A 313 23.88 -21.75 -27.21
CA ARG A 313 24.85 -21.44 -26.15
C ARG A 313 24.58 -20.05 -25.58
N TRP A 314 24.71 -19.94 -24.26
CA TRP A 314 24.66 -18.66 -23.55
C TRP A 314 25.73 -17.70 -24.06
N THR A 315 25.35 -16.44 -24.27
CA THR A 315 26.29 -15.35 -24.57
C THR A 315 26.59 -14.53 -23.32
N ASP A 316 27.73 -13.85 -23.27
CA ASP A 316 28.09 -13.00 -22.11
C ASP A 316 27.07 -11.88 -21.87
N VAL A 317 26.55 -11.28 -22.95
CA VAL A 317 25.48 -10.27 -22.90
C VAL A 317 24.23 -10.82 -22.22
N GLU A 318 23.85 -12.05 -22.54
CA GLU A 318 22.69 -12.73 -21.95
C GLU A 318 22.89 -13.00 -20.46
N ARG A 319 24.08 -13.46 -20.07
CA ARG A 319 24.44 -13.71 -18.66
C ARG A 319 24.41 -12.41 -17.85
N THR A 320 24.96 -11.32 -18.37
CA THR A 320 24.95 -10.01 -17.70
C THR A 320 23.54 -9.46 -17.56
N ALA A 321 22.70 -9.60 -18.58
CA ALA A 321 21.31 -9.14 -18.52
C ALA A 321 20.49 -9.95 -17.50
N LEU A 322 20.64 -11.28 -17.47
CA LEU A 322 19.96 -12.13 -16.49
C LEU A 322 20.40 -11.79 -15.05
N ALA A 323 21.70 -11.55 -14.82
CA ALA A 323 22.24 -11.23 -13.51
C ALA A 323 21.70 -9.91 -12.92
N ARG A 324 21.22 -8.99 -13.77
CA ARG A 324 20.58 -7.73 -13.32
C ARG A 324 19.15 -7.95 -12.85
N ILE A 325 18.51 -9.04 -13.24
CA ILE A 325 17.17 -9.39 -12.78
C ILE A 325 17.31 -10.09 -11.43
N GLY A 326 16.71 -9.50 -10.39
CA GLY A 326 16.71 -10.10 -9.06
C GLY A 326 16.12 -11.52 -9.06
N VAL A 327 16.82 -12.45 -8.41
CA VAL A 327 16.49 -13.89 -8.37
C VAL A 327 15.04 -14.15 -7.94
N ASP A 328 14.53 -13.35 -7.00
CA ASP A 328 13.16 -13.44 -6.47
C ASP A 328 12.07 -13.08 -7.49
N ARG A 329 12.42 -12.34 -8.54
CA ARG A 329 11.50 -11.92 -9.61
C ARG A 329 11.67 -12.71 -10.91
N CYS A 330 12.76 -13.47 -11.06
CA CYS A 330 13.07 -14.20 -12.28
C CYS A 330 12.60 -15.67 -12.26
N ILE A 331 11.95 -16.11 -13.33
CA ILE A 331 11.73 -17.52 -13.67
C ILE A 331 12.50 -17.82 -14.95
N LEU A 332 13.48 -18.72 -14.88
CA LEU A 332 14.23 -19.15 -16.05
C LEU A 332 13.48 -20.25 -16.81
N VAL A 333 13.31 -20.07 -18.12
CA VAL A 333 12.67 -21.00 -19.05
C VAL A 333 13.66 -21.40 -20.14
N LEU A 334 13.85 -22.72 -20.29
CA LEU A 334 14.55 -23.31 -21.44
C LEU A 334 13.49 -23.78 -22.45
N SER A 335 13.32 -23.00 -23.50
CA SER A 335 12.32 -23.21 -24.55
C SER A 335 12.79 -24.15 -25.65
N ARG A 336 11.85 -24.64 -26.47
CA ARG A 336 12.09 -25.50 -27.65
C ARG A 336 12.78 -26.83 -27.32
N SER A 337 12.40 -27.42 -26.19
CA SER A 337 12.89 -28.74 -25.76
C SER A 337 12.56 -29.88 -26.72
N ASP A 338 11.66 -29.66 -27.68
CA ASP A 338 11.30 -30.60 -28.75
C ASP A 338 12.42 -30.84 -29.79
N ARG A 339 13.45 -29.98 -29.81
CA ARG A 339 14.59 -30.15 -30.71
C ARG A 339 15.55 -31.21 -30.16
N SER A 340 15.72 -32.30 -30.91
CA SER A 340 16.73 -33.32 -30.61
C SER A 340 18.14 -32.70 -30.65
N LEU A 341 18.87 -32.82 -29.55
CA LEU A 341 20.26 -32.36 -29.44
C LEU A 341 21.18 -33.56 -29.40
N GLU A 342 22.07 -33.69 -30.41
CA GLU A 342 23.11 -34.74 -30.43
C GLU A 342 24.12 -34.57 -29.29
N SER A 343 24.23 -33.35 -28.74
CA SER A 343 24.99 -33.02 -27.54
C SER A 343 24.36 -31.76 -26.93
N PRO A 344 23.47 -31.88 -25.93
CA PRO A 344 22.91 -30.69 -25.28
C PRO A 344 24.06 -29.86 -24.70
N PRO A 345 24.09 -28.53 -24.91
CA PRO A 345 25.03 -27.69 -24.18
C PRO A 345 24.77 -27.96 -22.71
N ALA A 346 25.80 -28.39 -21.99
CA ALA A 346 25.64 -28.90 -20.64
C ALA A 346 24.83 -27.90 -19.80
N LEU A 347 23.85 -28.38 -19.03
CA LEU A 347 23.14 -27.65 -17.96
C LEU A 347 24.11 -27.03 -16.91
N VAL A 348 25.42 -27.23 -17.09
CA VAL A 348 26.56 -26.97 -16.22
C VAL A 348 27.01 -25.49 -16.23
N GLU A 349 26.44 -24.64 -17.09
CA GLU A 349 26.74 -23.20 -17.08
C GLU A 349 25.50 -22.32 -16.84
N LEU A 350 24.54 -22.78 -16.05
CA LEU A 350 23.51 -21.89 -15.53
C LEU A 350 24.20 -20.74 -14.76
N PRO A 351 23.88 -19.46 -15.03
CA PRO A 351 24.43 -18.36 -14.26
C PRO A 351 24.12 -18.58 -12.77
N ALA A 352 25.11 -18.36 -11.90
CA ALA A 352 24.97 -18.59 -10.45
C ALA A 352 23.77 -17.86 -9.80
N ALA A 353 23.23 -16.82 -10.47
CA ALA A 353 22.02 -16.12 -10.10
C ALA A 353 20.71 -16.94 -10.29
N ALA A 354 20.75 -18.12 -10.90
CA ALA A 354 19.58 -18.97 -11.10
C ALA A 354 19.44 -20.02 -9.96
N GLU A 355 19.13 -19.59 -8.73
CA GLU A 355 18.79 -20.52 -7.62
C GLU A 355 17.46 -21.28 -7.85
N THR A 356 16.77 -21.05 -8.98
CA THR A 356 15.56 -21.80 -9.33
C THR A 356 15.88 -22.76 -10.46
N SER A 357 15.55 -24.04 -10.25
CA SER A 357 15.57 -25.05 -11.32
C SER A 357 14.83 -24.50 -12.55
N PRO A 358 15.47 -24.46 -13.73
CA PRO A 358 14.85 -23.91 -14.92
C PRO A 358 13.63 -24.75 -15.31
N VAL A 359 12.60 -24.09 -15.85
CA VAL A 359 11.46 -24.79 -16.45
C VAL A 359 11.83 -25.10 -17.89
N VAL A 360 11.94 -26.39 -18.21
CA VAL A 360 12.19 -26.86 -19.58
C VAL A 360 10.83 -27.07 -20.27
N LEU A 361 10.61 -26.45 -21.42
CA LEU A 361 9.32 -26.55 -22.11
C LEU A 361 9.43 -26.46 -23.63
N SER A 362 8.41 -26.98 -24.30
CA SER A 362 8.11 -26.69 -25.70
C SER A 362 6.75 -26.01 -25.79
N ALA A 363 6.76 -24.73 -26.14
CA ALA A 363 5.52 -23.97 -26.36
C ALA A 363 4.73 -24.48 -27.57
N LEU A 364 5.36 -25.25 -28.47
CA LEU A 364 4.73 -25.84 -29.66
C LEU A 364 3.94 -27.10 -29.31
N THR A 365 4.53 -28.01 -28.53
CA THR A 365 3.87 -29.25 -28.11
C THR A 365 2.99 -29.06 -26.87
N GLY A 366 3.24 -28.00 -26.09
CA GLY A 366 2.57 -27.72 -24.81
C GLY A 366 3.24 -28.39 -23.61
N GLU A 367 4.27 -29.21 -23.82
CA GLU A 367 5.05 -29.85 -22.76
C GLU A 367 5.75 -28.79 -21.88
N GLY A 368 5.74 -28.97 -20.56
CA GLY A 368 6.33 -28.04 -19.58
C GLY A 368 5.55 -26.73 -19.35
N VAL A 369 4.54 -26.41 -20.16
CA VAL A 369 3.73 -25.18 -19.99
C VAL A 369 2.93 -25.21 -18.67
N ALA A 370 2.43 -26.37 -18.25
CA ALA A 370 1.73 -26.53 -16.97
C ALA A 370 2.65 -26.26 -15.76
N GLU A 371 3.91 -26.68 -15.85
CA GLU A 371 4.93 -26.45 -14.83
C GLU A 371 5.28 -24.97 -14.73
N LEU A 372 5.39 -24.28 -15.88
CA LEU A 372 5.55 -22.82 -15.91
C LEU A 372 4.37 -22.11 -15.25
N ARG A 373 3.13 -22.51 -15.54
CA ARG A 373 1.93 -21.93 -14.90
C ARG A 373 1.97 -22.10 -13.37
N GLN A 374 2.40 -23.25 -12.88
CA GLN A 374 2.60 -23.50 -11.44
C GLN A 374 3.74 -22.65 -10.84
N ALA A 375 4.85 -22.48 -11.57
CA ALA A 375 5.97 -21.65 -11.13
C ALA A 375 5.56 -20.17 -10.98
N ILE A 376 4.83 -19.63 -11.97
CA ILE A 376 4.26 -18.28 -11.92
C ILE A 376 3.35 -18.14 -10.69
N LYS A 377 2.43 -19.08 -10.47
CA LYS A 377 1.53 -19.07 -9.30
C LYS A 377 2.29 -19.03 -7.98
N ARG A 378 3.32 -19.88 -7.82
CA ARG A 378 4.14 -19.90 -6.59
C ARG A 378 4.84 -18.57 -6.33
N ARG A 379 5.41 -17.94 -7.35
CA ARG A 379 6.07 -16.63 -7.23
C ARG A 379 5.07 -15.51 -6.90
N LEU A 380 3.92 -15.48 -7.56
CA LEU A 380 2.85 -14.52 -7.25
C LEU A 380 2.31 -14.70 -5.82
N SER A 381 2.11 -15.95 -5.36
CA SER A 381 1.70 -16.23 -3.98
C SER A 381 2.74 -15.80 -2.94
N LYS A 382 4.04 -15.95 -3.23
CA LYS A 382 5.10 -15.46 -2.33
C LYS A 382 5.08 -13.94 -2.24
N ARG A 383 4.89 -13.24 -3.36
CA ARG A 383 4.77 -11.78 -3.39
C ARG A 383 3.54 -11.29 -2.63
N ALA A 384 2.39 -11.94 -2.82
CA ALA A 384 1.15 -11.56 -2.13
C ALA A 384 1.24 -11.72 -0.61
N ARG A 385 2.21 -12.52 -0.10
CA ARG A 385 2.49 -12.66 1.34
C ARG A 385 3.47 -11.62 1.88
N ALA A 386 4.03 -10.74 1.05
CA ALA A 386 4.83 -9.63 1.54
C ALA A 386 3.91 -8.63 2.26
N PRO A 387 4.35 -8.03 3.39
CA PRO A 387 3.54 -7.05 4.11
C PRO A 387 3.18 -5.90 3.17
N GLN A 388 1.88 -5.66 3.00
CA GLN A 388 1.34 -4.54 2.25
C GLN A 388 1.00 -3.40 3.21
N ASN A 389 1.00 -2.16 2.72
CA ASN A 389 0.68 -0.98 3.53
C ASN A 389 -0.69 -1.17 4.24
N GLY A 390 -0.66 -1.10 5.56
CA GLY A 390 -1.84 -1.22 6.41
C GLY A 390 -2.20 -2.65 6.81
N ASP A 391 -1.34 -3.65 6.61
CA ASP A 391 -1.45 -4.99 7.22
C ASP A 391 -0.50 -5.18 8.41
N GLU A 392 0.36 -4.20 8.71
CA GLU A 392 1.34 -4.27 9.81
C GLU A 392 0.70 -4.64 11.16
N PRO A 393 -0.45 -4.04 11.56
CA PRO A 393 -1.16 -4.43 12.79
C PRO A 393 -1.50 -5.92 12.89
N LEU A 394 -1.96 -6.51 11.79
CA LEU A 394 -2.37 -7.93 11.77
C LEU A 394 -1.17 -8.86 11.75
N HIS A 395 -0.06 -8.46 11.11
CA HIS A 395 1.18 -9.23 11.12
C HIS A 395 1.83 -9.22 12.52
N GLU A 396 1.85 -8.05 13.17
CA GLU A 396 2.39 -7.91 14.53
C GLU A 396 1.52 -8.64 15.56
N PHE A 397 0.18 -8.55 15.45
CA PHE A 397 -0.75 -9.37 16.22
C PHE A 397 -0.48 -10.87 16.03
N LEU A 398 -0.41 -11.33 14.78
CA LEU A 398 -0.16 -12.74 14.48
C LEU A 398 1.18 -13.21 15.06
N ALA A 399 2.24 -12.41 14.95
CA ALA A 399 3.55 -12.74 15.49
C ALA A 399 3.54 -12.84 17.02
N ALA A 400 2.86 -11.92 17.72
CA ALA A 400 2.68 -11.98 19.17
C ALA A 400 1.91 -13.24 19.59
N ILE A 401 0.78 -13.54 18.94
CA ILE A 401 0.01 -14.76 19.23
C ILE A 401 0.83 -16.04 18.96
N GLN A 402 1.64 -16.06 17.89
CA GLN A 402 2.52 -17.20 17.58
C GLN A 402 3.63 -17.38 18.61
N ARG A 403 4.17 -16.29 19.18
CA ARG A 403 5.13 -16.36 20.28
C ARG A 403 4.52 -17.04 21.51
N ILE A 404 3.26 -16.75 21.84
CA ILE A 404 2.54 -17.44 22.93
C ILE A 404 2.46 -18.95 22.66
N SER A 405 2.11 -19.35 21.43
CA SER A 405 2.07 -20.78 21.07
C SER A 405 3.44 -21.45 21.18
N ALA A 406 4.53 -20.76 20.81
CA ALA A 406 5.89 -21.27 20.94
C ALA A 406 6.32 -21.40 22.41
N LEU A 407 5.97 -20.44 23.25
CA LEU A 407 6.20 -20.50 24.71
C LEU A 407 5.49 -21.72 25.32
N ASN A 408 4.33 -22.11 24.79
CA ASN A 408 3.55 -23.21 25.32
C ASN A 408 3.92 -24.61 24.77
N ALA A 409 4.75 -24.68 23.71
CA ALA A 409 5.16 -25.95 23.10
C ALA A 409 6.36 -26.64 23.80
N GLY A 410 6.97 -26.00 24.80
CA GLY A 410 8.08 -26.56 25.56
C GLY A 410 7.62 -27.48 26.68
N GLU A 411 7.80 -28.80 26.51
CA GLU A 411 7.37 -29.86 27.44
C GLU A 411 7.97 -29.86 28.86
N SER A 412 8.67 -28.81 29.35
CA SER A 412 9.38 -28.94 30.64
C SER A 412 9.67 -27.69 31.48
N ARG A 413 9.03 -26.54 31.26
CA ARG A 413 9.15 -25.44 32.24
C ARG A 413 7.83 -24.73 32.45
N LEU A 414 7.64 -24.30 33.71
CA LEU A 414 6.57 -23.41 34.14
C LEU A 414 6.32 -22.37 33.04
N ILE A 415 5.11 -22.44 32.52
CA ILE A 415 4.50 -21.38 31.74
C ILE A 415 4.59 -20.13 32.60
N ASP A 416 5.44 -19.17 32.24
CA ASP A 416 5.51 -17.90 32.93
C ASP A 416 4.29 -17.07 32.48
N PRO A 417 3.25 -16.92 33.33
CA PRO A 417 2.05 -16.23 32.93
C PRO A 417 2.32 -14.75 32.65
N GLU A 418 3.39 -14.17 33.23
CA GLU A 418 3.82 -12.79 32.96
C GLU A 418 4.33 -12.64 31.52
N LEU A 419 5.07 -13.63 31.00
CA LEU A 419 5.51 -13.63 29.60
C LEU A 419 4.32 -13.76 28.65
N ILE A 420 3.31 -14.57 28.99
CA ILE A 420 2.09 -14.67 28.18
C ILE A 420 1.32 -13.35 28.21
N ALA A 421 1.16 -12.74 29.38
CA ALA A 421 0.49 -11.45 29.52
C ALA A 421 1.21 -10.36 28.71
N LEU A 422 2.55 -10.34 28.72
CA LEU A 422 3.35 -9.42 27.91
C LEU A 422 3.12 -9.60 26.40
N GLU A 423 3.09 -10.85 25.92
CA GLU A 423 2.82 -11.14 24.52
C GLU A 423 1.38 -10.81 24.12
N LEU A 424 0.39 -11.08 24.98
CA LEU A 424 -1.00 -10.68 24.76
C LEU A 424 -1.18 -9.16 24.75
N ARG A 425 -0.48 -8.43 25.62
CA ARG A 425 -0.44 -6.95 25.58
C ARG A 425 0.14 -6.46 24.26
N THR A 426 1.26 -7.05 23.81
CA THR A 426 1.87 -6.73 22.52
C THR A 426 0.89 -6.98 21.37
N ALA A 427 0.15 -8.10 21.40
CA ALA A 427 -0.88 -8.40 20.41
C ALA A 427 -1.99 -7.33 20.44
N CYS A 428 -2.53 -7.02 21.61
CA CYS A 428 -3.57 -6.02 21.77
C CYS A 428 -3.11 -4.63 21.29
N GLU A 429 -1.89 -4.21 21.63
CA GLU A 429 -1.28 -2.95 21.18
C GLU A 429 -1.13 -2.89 19.66
N ALA A 430 -0.74 -3.99 19.01
CA ALA A 430 -0.65 -4.06 17.55
C ALA A 430 -1.99 -3.74 16.88
N LEU A 431 -3.11 -4.24 17.43
CA LEU A 431 -4.46 -3.93 16.96
C LEU A 431 -4.98 -2.58 17.46
N GLY A 432 -4.22 -1.88 18.30
CA GLY A 432 -4.50 -0.57 18.87
C GLY A 432 -5.42 -0.57 20.08
N CYS A 433 -5.35 -1.62 20.91
CA CYS A 433 -5.66 -1.48 22.32
C CYS A 433 -4.62 -0.53 22.94
N GLY A 434 -4.94 0.75 22.97
CA GLY A 434 -4.12 1.74 23.64
C GLY A 434 -4.20 1.54 25.16
N TRP A 435 -3.43 0.61 25.70
CA TRP A 435 -3.18 0.55 27.16
C TRP A 435 -2.39 1.78 27.62
N SER A 436 -1.66 2.44 26.71
CA SER A 436 -1.13 3.77 26.90
C SER A 436 -1.63 4.74 25.82
N ARG A 437 -2.04 5.93 26.28
CA ARG A 437 -2.31 7.08 25.42
C ARG A 437 -1.11 7.36 24.52
N GLU A 438 0.10 7.21 25.04
CA GLU A 438 1.38 7.47 24.36
C GLU A 438 1.62 6.57 23.12
N ALA A 439 1.31 5.27 23.18
CA ALA A 439 1.46 4.37 22.03
C ALA A 439 0.49 4.71 20.89
N THR A 440 -0.75 5.07 21.25
CA THR A 440 -1.77 5.55 20.29
C THR A 440 -1.35 6.87 19.66
N GLU A 441 -0.81 7.80 20.45
CA GLU A 441 -0.30 9.08 19.99
C GLU A 441 0.93 8.92 19.05
N LEU A 442 1.83 7.98 19.34
CA LEU A 442 2.99 7.65 18.50
C LEU A 442 2.59 7.03 17.16
N MET A 443 1.66 6.06 17.17
CA MET A 443 1.14 5.44 15.95
C MET A 443 0.43 6.48 15.07
N LEU A 444 -0.47 7.28 15.67
CA LEU A 444 -1.17 8.35 14.98
C LEU A 444 -0.20 9.42 14.46
N GLY A 445 0.83 9.79 15.23
CA GLY A 445 1.87 10.71 14.79
C GLY A 445 2.60 10.22 13.53
N ARG A 446 2.93 8.92 13.45
CA ARG A 446 3.52 8.31 12.24
C ARG A 446 2.56 8.32 11.05
N ILE A 447 1.29 8.01 11.29
CA ILE A 447 0.25 8.03 10.25
C ILE A 447 0.10 9.45 9.68
N PHE A 448 -0.08 10.46 10.53
CA PHE A 448 -0.26 11.85 10.11
C PHE A 448 0.99 12.44 9.44
N ALA A 449 2.19 12.02 9.85
CA ALA A 449 3.43 12.41 9.17
C ALA A 449 3.49 11.94 7.70
N SER A 450 2.73 10.91 7.33
CA SER A 450 2.67 10.39 5.95
C SER A 450 1.72 11.18 5.06
N PHE A 451 0.91 12.10 5.61
CA PHE A 451 0.01 12.96 4.85
C PHE A 451 0.73 14.18 4.26
N CYS A 452 0.17 14.75 3.21
CA CYS A 452 0.62 16.03 2.68
C CYS A 452 0.25 17.18 3.64
N ILE A 453 1.02 18.27 3.61
CA ILE A 453 0.67 19.51 4.32
C ILE A 453 -0.57 20.13 3.65
N GLY A 454 -1.63 20.37 4.43
CA GLY A 454 -2.87 21.00 3.98
C GLY A 454 -3.99 20.05 3.51
N LYS A 455 -3.77 18.74 3.59
CA LYS A 455 -4.81 17.72 3.47
C LYS A 455 -4.94 16.92 4.76
#